data_AF-A0A356BWD9-F1
#
_entry.id   AF-A0A356BWD9-F1
#
_cell.length_a   1.000
_cell.length_b   1.000
_cell.length_c   1.000
_cell.angle_alpha   90.00
_cell.angle_beta   90.00
_cell.angle_gamma   90.00
#
_symmetry.space_group_name_H-M   'P 1'
#
loop_
_entity.id
_entity.type
_entity.pdbx_description
1 polymer ?
#
loop_
_entity_poly.entity_id
_entity_poly.type
_entity_poly.pdbx_seq_one_letter_code
_entity_poly.pdbx_strand_id
1 'polypeptide(L)'
;MHFTVAEWAYEVWGEGDYDPNPTGEFARGERGYAYLEIADFGIGERDQLFFLQLDVDVALETKNGLRLFYEKDVLELEEYYLEPPESTWFYIYVDIPWWAPRGSYVTVITVRDGVAELSLEEKREITVR
;
A
#
# COMPACT_ATOMS: atom_id res chain seq x y z
N MET A 1 -8.76 -4.12 11.59
CA MET A 1 -7.80 -3.57 10.64
C MET A 1 -8.52 -2.73 9.60
N HIS A 2 -8.13 -1.48 9.45
CA HIS A 2 -8.67 -0.56 8.45
C HIS A 2 -7.60 0.47 8.05
N PHE A 3 -7.73 1.07 6.86
CA PHE A 3 -6.90 2.20 6.47
C PHE A 3 -7.42 3.47 7.13
N THR A 4 -6.55 4.18 7.86
CA THR A 4 -6.83 5.56 8.30
C THR A 4 -6.45 6.56 7.22
N VAL A 5 -5.42 6.25 6.42
CA VAL A 5 -5.03 6.96 5.20
C VAL A 5 -4.69 5.95 4.12
N ALA A 6 -5.15 6.20 2.90
CA ALA A 6 -4.74 5.46 1.72
C ALA A 6 -4.78 6.40 0.51
N GLU A 7 -3.65 7.03 0.19
CA GLU A 7 -3.58 8.08 -0.82
C GLU A 7 -2.45 7.83 -1.82
N TRP A 8 -2.71 8.16 -3.08
CA TRP A 8 -1.64 8.28 -4.06
C TRP A 8 -0.82 9.53 -3.77
N ALA A 9 0.47 9.45 -4.04
CA ALA A 9 1.40 10.54 -3.88
C ALA A 9 2.33 10.65 -5.09
N TYR A 10 2.78 11.87 -5.38
CA TYR A 10 3.89 12.12 -6.29
C TYR A 10 5.24 11.79 -5.63
N GLU A 11 5.34 12.00 -4.32
CA GLU A 11 6.52 11.74 -3.51
C GLU A 11 6.15 11.56 -2.04
N VAL A 12 6.93 10.77 -1.30
CA VAL A 12 6.77 10.55 0.15
C VAL A 12 8.13 10.77 0.82
N TRP A 13 8.20 11.66 1.80
CA TRP A 13 9.42 11.97 2.56
C TRP A 13 9.42 11.36 3.96
N GLY A 14 8.24 11.17 4.55
CA GLY A 14 8.08 10.58 5.86
C GLY A 14 6.63 10.49 6.31
N GLU A 15 6.45 10.15 7.59
CA GLU A 15 5.15 10.11 8.25
C GLU A 15 4.45 11.46 8.16
N GLY A 16 3.28 11.48 7.53
CA GLY A 16 2.49 12.69 7.30
C GLY A 16 3.16 13.74 6.40
N ASP A 17 4.29 13.42 5.75
CA ASP A 17 5.05 14.32 4.88
C ASP A 17 5.17 13.73 3.47
N TYR A 18 4.19 14.04 2.63
CA TYR A 18 4.08 13.56 1.26
C TYR A 18 3.34 14.57 0.37
N ASP A 19 3.58 14.50 -0.95
CA ASP A 19 2.87 15.32 -1.94
C ASP A 19 1.70 14.51 -2.55
N PRO A 20 0.43 14.79 -2.20
CA PRO A 20 -0.69 13.97 -2.63
C PRO A 20 -0.94 14.09 -4.14
N ASN A 21 -1.29 12.97 -4.76
CA ASN A 21 -1.80 12.86 -6.11
C ASN A 21 -3.30 12.56 -6.10
N PRO A 22 -4.17 13.58 -5.91
CA PRO A 22 -5.61 13.37 -5.80
C PRO A 22 -6.27 12.94 -7.12
N THR A 23 -5.60 13.14 -8.26
CA THR A 23 -6.14 12.77 -9.56
C THR A 23 -5.89 11.29 -9.89
N GLY A 24 -4.93 10.64 -9.22
CA GLY A 24 -4.54 9.26 -9.53
C GLY A 24 -4.02 9.09 -10.96
N GLU A 25 -3.46 10.17 -11.52
CA GLU A 25 -2.92 10.17 -12.87
C GLU A 25 -1.43 9.97 -12.81
N PHE A 26 -0.95 9.08 -13.68
CA PHE A 26 0.47 8.77 -13.77
C PHE A 26 0.96 8.71 -15.22
N ALA A 27 2.13 9.26 -15.49
CA ALA A 27 2.80 9.15 -16.78
C ALA A 27 3.56 7.83 -16.93
N ARG A 28 3.64 7.33 -18.17
CA ARG A 28 4.49 6.18 -18.48
C ARG A 28 5.97 6.48 -18.20
N GLY A 29 6.66 5.55 -17.57
CA GLY A 29 8.08 5.65 -17.24
C GLY A 29 8.36 6.35 -15.91
N GLU A 30 7.33 6.75 -15.17
CA GLU A 30 7.49 7.32 -13.83
C GLU A 30 7.18 6.30 -12.73
N ARG A 31 7.44 6.71 -11.49
CA ARG A 31 7.11 5.95 -10.29
C ARG A 31 5.86 6.52 -9.64
N GLY A 32 4.87 5.67 -9.39
CA GLY A 32 3.70 6.03 -8.59
C GLY A 32 3.92 5.62 -7.15
N TYR A 33 3.65 6.51 -6.20
CA TYR A 33 3.75 6.23 -4.76
C TYR A 33 2.36 6.13 -4.13
N ALA A 34 2.23 5.31 -3.09
CA ALA A 34 1.07 5.31 -2.21
C ALA A 34 1.52 5.49 -0.76
N TYR A 35 0.95 6.47 -0.07
CA TYR A 35 1.09 6.67 1.36
C TYR A 35 -0.08 6.00 2.08
N LEU A 36 0.23 5.17 3.06
CA LEU A 36 -0.72 4.27 3.72
C LEU A 36 -0.53 4.37 5.23
N GLU A 37 -1.65 4.49 5.95
CA GLU A 37 -1.71 4.38 7.40
C GLU A 37 -2.79 3.37 7.78
N ILE A 38 -2.48 2.53 8.76
CA ILE A 38 -3.35 1.42 9.17
C ILE A 38 -3.50 1.43 10.68
N ALA A 39 -4.71 1.16 11.14
CA ALA A 39 -5.05 0.96 12.53
C ALA A 39 -5.80 -0.36 12.74
N ASP A 40 -5.95 -0.75 14.01
CA ASP A 40 -6.62 -1.99 14.44
C ASP A 40 -6.03 -3.28 13.82
N PHE A 41 -4.73 -3.33 13.58
CA PHE A 41 -4.02 -4.55 13.20
C PHE A 41 -3.68 -5.40 14.44
N GLY A 42 -3.32 -6.66 14.20
CA GLY A 42 -2.90 -7.61 15.20
C GLY A 42 -1.54 -7.23 15.79
N ILE A 43 -1.46 -7.29 17.12
CA ILE A 43 -0.21 -7.09 17.87
C ILE A 43 0.17 -8.40 18.54
N GLY A 44 1.36 -8.89 18.23
CA GLY A 44 1.97 -10.04 18.90
C GLY A 44 2.86 -9.59 20.04
N GLU A 45 3.19 -10.50 20.95
CA GLU A 45 4.15 -10.24 22.03
C GLU A 45 5.29 -11.27 21.96
N ARG A 46 6.55 -10.79 22.00
CA ARG A 46 7.75 -11.62 22.03
C ARG A 46 8.85 -10.90 22.80
N ASP A 47 9.52 -11.61 23.72
CA ASP A 47 10.67 -11.08 24.47
C ASP A 47 10.43 -9.71 25.14
N GLN A 48 9.23 -9.52 25.72
CA GLN A 48 8.79 -8.26 26.35
C GLN A 48 8.60 -7.08 25.39
N LEU A 49 8.56 -7.35 24.08
CA LEU A 49 8.24 -6.38 23.04
C LEU A 49 6.92 -6.75 22.36
N PHE A 50 6.20 -5.72 21.96
CA PHE A 50 5.06 -5.85 21.06
C PHE A 50 5.57 -5.80 19.63
N PHE A 51 5.06 -6.65 18.75
CA PHE A 51 5.43 -6.63 17.34
C PHE A 51 4.20 -6.62 16.43
N LEU A 52 4.36 -6.00 15.27
CA LEU A 52 3.43 -6.10 14.15
C LEU A 52 4.11 -6.79 12.98
N GLN A 53 3.33 -7.45 12.15
CA GLN A 53 3.80 -8.06 10.91
C GLN A 53 2.78 -7.81 9.81
N LEU A 54 3.12 -6.92 8.88
CA LEU A 54 2.27 -6.56 7.74
C LEU A 54 3.02 -6.80 6.43
N ASP A 55 2.44 -7.60 5.54
CA ASP A 55 2.91 -7.75 4.16
C ASP A 55 1.99 -6.99 3.22
N VAL A 56 2.54 -6.37 2.19
CA VAL A 56 1.78 -5.63 1.19
C VAL A 56 1.93 -6.30 -0.17
N ASP A 57 0.80 -6.53 -0.83
CA ASP A 57 0.74 -6.97 -2.22
C ASP A 57 0.09 -5.88 -3.07
N VAL A 58 0.47 -5.83 -4.35
CA VAL A 58 -0.12 -4.91 -5.33
C VAL A 58 -0.59 -5.69 -6.54
N ALA A 59 -1.79 -5.36 -7.01
CA ALA A 59 -2.29 -5.81 -8.29
C ALA A 59 -2.74 -4.63 -9.16
N LEU A 60 -2.68 -4.82 -10.47
CA LEU A 60 -3.34 -3.97 -11.45
C LEU A 60 -4.41 -4.79 -12.16
N GLU A 61 -5.64 -4.28 -12.16
CA GLU A 61 -6.80 -4.88 -12.80
C GLU A 61 -7.35 -3.92 -13.86
N THR A 62 -7.98 -4.49 -14.89
CA THR A 62 -8.88 -3.73 -15.77
C THR A 62 -10.13 -3.33 -14.98
N LYS A 63 -10.91 -2.36 -15.49
CA LYS A 63 -12.22 -2.01 -14.91
C LYS A 63 -13.21 -3.18 -14.82
N ASN A 64 -13.00 -4.24 -15.60
CA ASN A 64 -13.85 -5.44 -15.59
C ASN A 64 -13.32 -6.53 -14.64
N GLY A 65 -12.29 -6.24 -13.83
CA GLY A 65 -11.73 -7.17 -12.84
C GLY A 65 -10.72 -8.18 -13.41
N LEU A 66 -10.33 -8.09 -14.68
CA LEU A 66 -9.23 -8.90 -15.21
C LEU A 66 -7.90 -8.39 -14.63
N ARG A 67 -7.20 -9.25 -13.89
CA ARG A 67 -5.86 -8.96 -13.35
C ARG A 67 -4.81 -8.99 -14.46
N LEU A 68 -4.14 -7.86 -14.65
CA LEU A 68 -3.08 -7.65 -15.63
C LEU A 68 -1.69 -7.85 -15.02
N PHE A 69 -1.55 -7.52 -13.73
CA PHE A 69 -0.30 -7.55 -12.99
C PHE A 69 -0.58 -7.89 -11.53
N TYR A 70 0.38 -8.58 -10.91
CA TYR A 70 0.37 -8.88 -9.49
C TYR A 70 1.82 -9.01 -9.01
N GLU A 71 2.11 -8.35 -7.92
CA GLU A 71 3.36 -8.46 -7.19
C GLU A 71 3.04 -8.68 -5.73
N LYS A 72 3.61 -9.75 -5.18
CA LYS A 72 3.43 -10.15 -3.79
C LYS A 72 4.61 -9.64 -2.99
N ASP A 73 4.39 -9.32 -1.72
CA ASP A 73 5.43 -8.92 -0.78
C ASP A 73 6.24 -7.69 -1.29
N VAL A 74 5.56 -6.69 -1.89
CA VAL A 74 6.20 -5.43 -2.31
C VAL A 74 6.75 -4.63 -1.12
N LEU A 75 6.23 -4.91 0.07
CA LEU A 75 6.74 -4.48 1.36
C LEU A 75 6.48 -5.60 2.37
N GLU A 76 7.50 -5.93 3.16
CA GLU A 76 7.41 -6.76 4.34
C GLU A 76 7.78 -5.87 5.53
N LEU A 77 6.81 -5.55 6.38
CA LEU A 77 6.97 -4.67 7.54
C LEU A 77 6.92 -5.50 8.82
N GLU A 78 8.06 -5.57 9.51
CA GLU A 78 8.17 -6.16 10.83
C GLU A 78 8.80 -5.14 11.78
N GLU A 79 8.01 -4.66 12.75
CA GLU A 79 8.41 -3.62 13.68
C GLU A 79 8.18 -4.06 15.12
N TYR A 80 9.02 -3.57 16.03
CA TYR A 80 9.03 -3.93 17.44
C TYR A 80 8.92 -2.68 18.32
N TYR A 81 8.08 -2.75 19.34
CA TYR A 81 7.73 -1.64 20.21
C TYR A 81 7.75 -2.03 21.69
N LEU A 82 8.01 -1.05 22.56
CA LEU A 82 7.91 -1.20 24.01
C LEU A 82 6.45 -1.16 24.51
N GLU A 83 5.59 -0.46 23.78
CA GLU A 83 4.15 -0.33 24.03
C GLU A 83 3.39 -0.68 22.74
N PRO A 84 2.18 -1.25 22.82
CA PRO A 84 1.45 -1.63 21.62
C PRO A 84 1.07 -0.38 20.80
N PRO A 85 1.46 -0.29 19.52
CA PRO A 85 1.10 0.85 18.68
C PRO A 85 -0.40 0.85 18.34
N GLU A 86 -1.00 2.03 18.30
CA GLU A 86 -2.41 2.19 17.87
C GLU A 86 -2.54 2.22 16.33
N SER A 87 -1.51 2.70 15.65
CA SER A 87 -1.41 2.80 14.19
C SER A 87 0.04 2.61 13.73
N THR A 88 0.21 2.26 12.46
CA THR A 88 1.51 2.33 11.76
C THR A 88 1.30 2.93 10.37
N TRP A 89 2.39 3.37 9.75
CA TRP A 89 2.39 3.96 8.42
C TRP A 89 3.49 3.35 7.56
N PHE A 90 3.30 3.39 6.26
CA PHE A 90 4.33 3.02 5.30
C PHE A 90 3.98 3.62 3.93
N TYR A 91 4.93 3.52 3.01
CA TYR A 91 4.64 3.79 1.62
C TYR A 91 5.13 2.64 0.74
N ILE A 92 4.46 2.47 -0.37
CA ILE A 92 4.90 1.60 -1.45
C ILE A 92 5.09 2.44 -2.71
N TYR A 93 5.85 1.91 -3.65
CA TYR A 93 5.97 2.51 -4.96
C TYR A 93 5.92 1.43 -6.04
N VAL A 94 5.44 1.82 -7.22
CA VAL A 94 5.41 0.97 -8.40
C VAL A 94 5.98 1.76 -9.57
N ASP A 95 6.93 1.14 -10.27
CA ASP A 95 7.46 1.71 -11.51
C ASP A 95 6.50 1.42 -12.67
N ILE A 96 6.00 2.47 -13.32
CA ILE A 96 5.09 2.35 -14.46
C ILE A 96 5.95 2.22 -15.72
N PRO A 97 5.89 1.09 -16.44
CA PRO A 97 6.73 0.90 -17.62
C PRO A 97 6.47 1.97 -18.68
N TRP A 98 7.53 2.43 -19.36
CA TRP A 98 7.41 3.41 -20.46
C TRP A 98 6.51 2.92 -21.62
N TRP A 99 6.36 1.61 -21.75
CA TRP A 99 5.52 0.94 -22.74
C TRP A 99 4.12 0.58 -22.22
N ALA A 100 3.77 0.90 -20.97
CA ALA A 100 2.46 0.60 -20.41
C ALA A 100 1.35 1.20 -21.30
N PRO A 101 0.28 0.45 -21.62
CA PRO A 101 -0.81 1.01 -22.41
C PRO A 101 -1.47 2.16 -21.65
N ARG A 102 -1.89 3.18 -22.40
CA ARG A 102 -2.69 4.27 -21.83
C ARG A 102 -4.09 3.78 -21.52
N GLY A 103 -4.64 4.27 -20.43
CA GLY A 103 -6.01 3.96 -20.06
C GLY A 103 -6.25 4.07 -18.57
N SER A 104 -7.47 3.73 -18.19
CA SER A 104 -7.86 3.66 -16.78
C SER A 104 -7.80 2.22 -16.29
N TYR A 105 -7.22 2.05 -15.11
CA TYR A 105 -7.02 0.78 -14.45
C TYR A 105 -7.53 0.85 -13.02
N VAL A 106 -7.67 -0.30 -12.38
CA VAL A 106 -7.94 -0.41 -10.95
C VAL A 106 -6.69 -0.98 -10.30
N THR A 107 -6.11 -0.23 -9.38
CA THR A 107 -5.09 -0.74 -8.47
C THR A 107 -5.76 -1.42 -7.30
N VAL A 108 -5.18 -2.52 -6.84
CA VAL A 108 -5.61 -3.23 -5.65
C VAL A 108 -4.40 -3.35 -4.73
N ILE A 109 -4.46 -2.69 -3.59
CA ILE A 109 -3.47 -2.82 -2.52
C ILE A 109 -4.05 -3.79 -1.51
N THR A 110 -3.33 -4.88 -1.23
CA THR A 110 -3.73 -5.86 -0.22
C THR A 110 -2.72 -5.84 0.91
N VAL A 111 -3.18 -5.59 2.13
CA VAL A 111 -2.34 -5.67 3.33
C VAL A 111 -2.71 -6.94 4.09
N ARG A 112 -1.73 -7.79 4.32
CA ARG A 112 -1.87 -9.07 5.03
C ARG A 112 -1.24 -8.93 6.41
N ASP A 113 -2.05 -9.17 7.43
CA ASP A 113 -1.65 -9.15 8.83
C ASP A 113 -1.27 -10.56 9.27
N GLY A 114 0.03 -10.76 9.51
CA GLY A 114 0.59 -12.04 9.92
C GLY A 114 0.26 -12.42 11.37
N VAL A 115 -0.15 -11.46 12.21
CA VAL A 115 -0.48 -11.69 13.61
C VAL A 115 -1.95 -12.04 13.77
N ALA A 116 -2.85 -11.25 13.17
CA ALA A 116 -4.29 -11.48 13.25
C ALA A 116 -4.81 -12.50 12.22
N GLU A 117 -3.97 -12.90 11.26
CA GLU A 117 -4.36 -13.73 10.10
C GLU A 117 -5.50 -13.10 9.28
N LEU A 118 -5.48 -11.77 9.15
CA LEU A 118 -6.47 -10.98 8.41
C LEU A 118 -5.87 -10.33 7.17
N SER A 119 -6.73 -9.96 6.22
CA SER A 119 -6.33 -9.18 5.05
C SER A 119 -7.28 -8.01 4.84
N LEU A 120 -6.73 -6.88 4.42
CA LEU A 120 -7.46 -5.66 4.06
C LEU A 120 -7.14 -5.30 2.61
N GLU A 121 -8.16 -5.10 1.78
CA GLU A 121 -8.01 -4.65 0.41
C GLU A 121 -8.48 -3.20 0.27
N GLU A 122 -7.70 -2.38 -0.42
CA GLU A 122 -8.11 -1.06 -0.94
C GLU A 122 -8.04 -1.07 -2.46
N LYS A 123 -9.11 -0.58 -3.11
CA LYS A 123 -9.19 -0.50 -4.57
C LYS A 123 -9.36 0.94 -5.02
N ARG A 124 -8.50 1.41 -5.92
CA ARG A 124 -8.61 2.74 -6.51
C ARG A 124 -8.38 2.76 -8.01
N GLU A 125 -9.19 3.56 -8.69
CA GLU A 125 -8.95 3.84 -10.10
C GLU A 125 -7.70 4.72 -10.27
N ILE A 126 -6.91 4.41 -11.29
CA ILE A 126 -5.79 5.23 -11.75
C ILE A 126 -5.89 5.44 -13.26
N THR A 127 -5.21 6.46 -13.77
CA THR A 127 -5.10 6.69 -15.21
C THR A 127 -3.64 6.78 -15.63
N VAL A 128 -3.24 5.94 -16.59
CA VAL A 128 -1.90 5.96 -17.21
C VAL A 128 -1.92 6.82 -18.47
N ARG A 129 -1.03 7.82 -18.54
CA ARG A 129 -0.92 8.83 -19.62
C ARG A 129 0.35 8.74 -20.47
#